data_AF-A0A1A6C447-F1
#
_entry.id   AF-A0A1A6C447-F1
#
_cell.length_a   1.000
_cell.length_b   1.000
_cell.length_c   1.000
_cell.angle_alpha   90.00
_cell.angle_beta   90.00
_cell.angle_gamma   90.00
#
_symmetry.space_group_name_H-M   'P 1'
#
loop_
_entity.id
_entity.type
_entity.pdbx_description
1 polymer ?
#
loop_
_entity_poly.entity_id
_entity_poly.type
_entity_poly.pdbx_seq_one_letter_code
_entity_poly.pdbx_strand_id
1 'polypeptide(L)'
;MDGTSRILMVVSMGLLLLVGVFLISRLLAHIAAVGEPVASAVTVEAAAAADARIKPVGAVRSEDVTKPRPILSGKQIVGAVCAQCHGSGVLGAPKIGSHELWAARVAQGYAVLLKHAEEGFKNMPARGGDPRLSNDDLKRAIAYMVDESGFKSPKGWSTIGMPAAAKSAAGMPAS
;
A
#
# COMPACT_ATOMS: atom_id res chain seq x y z
N MET A 1 72.20 -41.61 25.55
CA MET A 1 71.54 -40.50 26.27
C MET A 1 72.24 -40.29 27.58
N ASP A 2 73.07 -39.26 27.63
CA ASP A 2 73.69 -38.70 28.82
C ASP A 2 72.62 -38.26 29.85
N GLY A 3 72.96 -38.32 31.14
CA GLY A 3 72.03 -38.02 32.23
C GLY A 3 71.43 -36.61 32.13
N THR A 4 72.21 -35.66 31.62
CA THR A 4 71.80 -34.27 31.38
C THR A 4 70.68 -34.18 30.34
N SER A 5 70.78 -34.92 29.23
CA SER A 5 69.74 -34.98 28.20
C SER A 5 68.43 -35.61 28.71
N ARG A 6 68.51 -36.61 29.61
CA ARG A 6 67.31 -37.20 30.26
C ARG A 6 66.62 -36.22 31.20
N ILE A 7 67.39 -35.46 31.99
CA ILE A 7 66.87 -34.42 32.88
C ILE A 7 66.21 -33.30 32.07
N LEU A 8 66.84 -32.85 30.98
CA LEU A 8 66.30 -31.81 30.10
C LEU A 8 64.98 -32.24 29.45
N MET A 9 64.86 -33.50 29.02
CA MET A 9 63.63 -34.05 28.44
C MET A 9 62.49 -34.14 29.45
N VAL A 10 62.77 -34.56 30.70
CA VAL A 10 61.75 -34.64 31.77
C VAL A 10 61.29 -33.24 32.19
N VAL A 11 62.20 -32.28 32.31
CA VAL A 11 61.86 -30.89 32.64
C VAL A 11 61.08 -30.23 31.50
N SER A 12 61.46 -30.46 30.24
CA SER A 12 60.75 -29.96 29.07
C SER A 12 59.33 -30.55 28.97
N MET A 13 59.18 -31.85 29.21
CA MET A 13 57.85 -32.49 29.21
C MET A 13 56.98 -32.01 30.37
N GLY A 14 57.57 -31.80 31.56
CA GLY A 14 56.88 -31.18 32.69
C GLY A 14 56.44 -29.75 32.41
N LEU A 15 57.29 -28.92 31.80
CA LEU A 15 56.96 -27.55 31.44
C LEU A 15 55.84 -27.49 30.39
N LEU A 16 55.89 -28.37 29.37
CA LEU A 16 54.84 -28.46 28.35
C LEU A 16 53.50 -28.89 28.93
N LEU A 17 53.49 -29.83 29.88
CA LEU A 17 52.27 -30.23 30.59
C LEU A 17 51.70 -29.09 31.44
N LEU A 18 52.55 -28.37 32.18
CA LEU A 18 52.11 -27.24 33.00
C LEU A 18 51.55 -26.09 32.15
N VAL A 19 52.20 -25.76 31.04
CA VAL A 19 51.70 -24.74 30.09
C VAL A 19 50.39 -25.21 29.45
N GLY A 20 50.29 -26.48 29.06
CA GLY A 20 49.06 -27.07 28.53
C GLY A 20 47.88 -26.97 29.50
N VAL A 21 48.08 -27.35 30.77
CA VAL A 21 47.05 -27.25 31.81
C VAL A 21 46.63 -25.79 32.05
N PHE A 22 47.58 -24.86 32.03
CA PHE A 22 47.29 -23.42 32.18
C PHE A 22 46.46 -22.89 31.00
N LEU A 23 46.81 -23.25 29.76
CA LEU A 23 46.07 -22.86 28.57
C LEU A 23 44.66 -23.46 28.53
N ILE A 24 44.51 -24.73 28.91
CA ILE A 24 43.19 -25.40 29.01
C ILE A 24 42.35 -24.72 30.10
N SER A 25 42.93 -24.43 31.27
CA SER A 25 42.23 -23.73 32.36
C SER A 25 41.77 -22.33 31.93
N ARG A 26 42.61 -21.59 31.19
CA ARG A 26 42.27 -20.27 30.64
C ARG A 26 41.18 -20.37 29.57
N LEU A 27 41.26 -21.37 28.69
CA LEU A 27 40.26 -21.59 27.65
C LEU A 27 38.90 -21.96 28.25
N LEU A 28 38.86 -22.84 29.25
CA LEU A 28 37.63 -23.20 29.96
C LEU A 28 37.02 -21.99 30.68
N ALA A 29 37.83 -21.16 31.34
CA ALA A 29 37.36 -19.92 31.95
C ALA A 29 36.83 -18.92 30.91
N HIS A 30 37.45 -18.86 29.72
CA HIS A 30 36.99 -18.00 28.63
C HIS A 30 35.68 -18.50 28.02
N ILE A 31 35.53 -19.81 27.80
CA ILE A 31 34.28 -20.43 27.33
C ILE A 31 33.15 -20.21 28.35
N ALA A 32 33.42 -20.33 29.65
CA ALA A 32 32.44 -20.05 30.69
C ALA A 32 32.05 -18.56 30.77
N ALA A 33 32.98 -17.64 30.45
CA ALA A 33 32.71 -16.20 30.42
C ALA A 33 31.99 -15.73 29.14
N VAL A 34 32.16 -16.45 28.02
CA VAL A 34 31.55 -16.12 26.72
C VAL A 34 30.23 -16.88 26.51
N GLY A 35 30.00 -17.97 27.26
CA GLY A 35 28.78 -18.76 27.26
C GLY A 35 27.69 -18.23 28.19
N GLU A 36 27.21 -17.00 27.96
CA GLU A 36 25.84 -16.68 28.38
C GLU A 36 24.89 -17.56 27.54
N PRO A 37 23.87 -18.21 28.14
CA PRO A 37 22.88 -18.90 27.35
C PRO A 37 22.20 -17.89 26.44
N VAL A 38 22.46 -17.97 25.14
CA VAL A 38 21.55 -17.47 24.11
C VAL A 38 20.32 -18.37 24.13
N ALA A 39 19.61 -18.33 25.25
CA ALA A 39 18.20 -18.57 25.27
C ALA A 39 17.65 -17.57 24.25
N SER A 40 17.10 -18.11 23.17
CA SER A 40 16.26 -17.37 22.23
C SER A 40 15.01 -16.93 23.01
N ALA A 41 15.21 -15.98 23.91
CA ALA A 41 14.15 -15.19 24.47
C ALA A 41 13.74 -14.28 23.32
N VAL A 42 12.72 -14.72 22.59
CA VAL A 42 11.72 -13.75 22.15
C VAL A 42 11.24 -13.11 23.45
N THR A 43 11.93 -12.04 23.86
CA THR A 43 11.57 -11.31 25.05
C THR A 43 10.18 -10.75 24.82
N VAL A 44 9.43 -10.55 25.89
CA VAL A 44 8.14 -9.86 25.83
C VAL A 44 8.29 -8.48 25.16
N GLU A 45 9.48 -7.89 25.20
CA GLU A 45 9.86 -6.71 24.39
C GLU A 45 9.96 -6.95 22.88
N ALA A 46 10.54 -8.07 22.43
CA ALA A 46 10.56 -8.42 21.01
C ALA A 46 9.15 -8.73 20.48
N ALA A 47 8.30 -9.36 21.30
CA ALA A 47 6.89 -9.57 20.99
C ALA A 47 6.09 -8.24 20.98
N ALA A 48 6.32 -7.36 21.95
CA ALA A 48 5.70 -6.03 22.00
C ALA A 48 6.13 -5.13 20.83
N ALA A 49 7.38 -5.25 20.37
CA ALA A 49 7.87 -4.54 19.19
C ALA A 49 7.23 -5.06 17.88
N ALA A 50 6.87 -6.34 17.82
CA ALA A 50 6.12 -6.90 16.70
C ALA A 50 4.65 -6.41 16.73
N ASP A 51 4.00 -6.41 17.89
CA ASP A 51 2.63 -5.89 18.05
C ASP A 51 2.53 -4.42 17.69
N ALA A 52 3.57 -3.61 17.95
CA ALA A 52 3.63 -2.22 17.51
C ALA A 52 3.62 -2.07 15.98
N ARG A 53 4.14 -3.05 15.24
CA ARG A 53 4.26 -3.04 13.77
C ARG A 53 3.05 -3.69 13.07
N ILE A 54 2.27 -4.50 13.76
CA ILE A 54 1.07 -5.16 13.24
C ILE A 54 -0.21 -4.35 13.57
N LYS A 55 -0.06 -3.16 14.17
CA LYS A 55 -1.19 -2.25 14.38
C LYS A 55 -1.85 -1.93 13.03
N PRO A 56 -3.17 -2.11 12.90
CA PRO A 56 -3.85 -1.85 11.65
C PRO A 56 -3.67 -0.37 11.29
N VAL A 57 -3.05 -0.11 10.14
CA VAL A 57 -2.83 1.23 9.59
C VAL A 57 -4.12 1.88 9.06
N GLY A 58 -5.25 1.19 9.20
CA GLY A 58 -6.58 1.68 8.89
C GLY A 58 -7.66 0.75 9.44
N ALA A 59 -8.74 1.34 9.95
CA ALA A 59 -9.94 0.58 10.27
C ALA A 59 -10.65 0.21 8.97
N VAL A 60 -10.79 -1.10 8.68
CA VAL A 60 -11.69 -1.57 7.63
C VAL A 60 -13.12 -1.31 8.13
N ARG A 61 -13.69 -0.19 7.71
CA ARG A 61 -15.11 0.10 7.91
C ARG A 61 -15.88 -0.77 6.92
N SER A 62 -16.40 -1.89 7.40
CA SER A 62 -17.46 -2.61 6.71
C SER A 62 -18.71 -1.73 6.77
N GLU A 63 -18.99 -1.04 5.67
CA GLU A 63 -20.27 -0.34 5.53
C GLU A 63 -21.36 -1.36 5.27
N ASP A 64 -22.48 -1.16 5.95
CA ASP A 64 -23.68 -1.96 5.77
C ASP A 64 -24.24 -1.75 4.36
N VAL A 65 -24.00 -2.71 3.48
CA VAL A 65 -24.48 -2.73 2.09
C VAL A 65 -26.01 -2.79 1.96
N THR A 66 -26.73 -2.98 3.07
CA THR A 66 -28.21 -2.95 3.07
C THR A 66 -28.79 -1.56 3.29
N LYS A 67 -28.00 -0.57 3.69
CA LYS A 67 -28.47 0.83 3.76
C LYS A 67 -28.48 1.46 2.36
N PRO A 68 -29.60 2.12 1.94
CA PRO A 68 -29.62 2.87 0.70
C PRO A 68 -28.50 3.91 0.69
N ARG A 69 -27.56 3.78 -0.25
CA ARG A 69 -26.50 4.78 -0.39
C ARG A 69 -27.11 6.10 -0.84
N PRO A 70 -26.65 7.24 -0.29
CA PRO A 70 -27.02 8.54 -0.83
C PRO A 70 -26.55 8.64 -2.28
N ILE A 71 -27.39 9.20 -3.15
CA ILE A 71 -27.03 9.46 -4.54
C ILE A 71 -26.01 10.60 -4.57
N LEU A 72 -24.77 10.27 -4.92
CA LEU A 72 -23.67 11.22 -4.99
C LEU A 72 -23.63 11.90 -6.37
N SER A 73 -23.33 13.20 -6.38
CA SER A 73 -23.01 13.92 -7.62
C SER A 73 -21.70 13.42 -8.24
N GLY A 74 -21.51 13.67 -9.54
CA GLY A 74 -20.26 13.34 -10.24
C GLY A 74 -19.04 13.96 -9.58
N LYS A 75 -19.14 15.23 -9.17
CA LYS A 75 -18.07 15.94 -8.44
C LYS A 75 -17.69 15.25 -7.12
N GLN A 76 -18.67 14.79 -6.35
CA GLN A 76 -18.42 14.08 -5.09
C GLN A 76 -17.71 12.74 -5.33
N ILE A 77 -18.17 11.97 -6.32
CA ILE A 77 -17.56 10.69 -6.68
C ILE A 77 -16.11 10.90 -7.16
N VAL A 78 -15.90 11.90 -8.02
CA VAL A 78 -14.58 12.23 -8.54
C VAL A 78 -13.65 12.67 -7.43
N GLY A 79 -14.09 13.54 -6.52
CA GLY A 79 -13.29 13.94 -5.36
C GLY A 79 -12.93 12.79 -4.43
N ALA A 80 -13.84 11.84 -4.21
CA ALA A 80 -13.61 10.71 -3.31
C ALA A 80 -12.69 9.63 -3.93
N VAL A 81 -12.86 9.35 -5.22
CA VAL A 81 -12.25 8.16 -5.86
C VAL A 81 -11.34 8.56 -7.02
N CYS A 82 -11.86 9.26 -8.02
CA CYS A 82 -11.20 9.38 -9.32
C CYS A 82 -10.02 10.38 -9.33
N ALA A 83 -10.11 11.45 -8.52
CA ALA A 83 -9.15 12.56 -8.50
C ALA A 83 -7.75 12.14 -8.01
N GLN A 84 -7.65 11.03 -7.27
CA GLN A 84 -6.36 10.50 -6.80
C GLN A 84 -5.41 10.21 -7.96
N CYS A 85 -5.94 9.74 -9.09
CA CYS A 85 -5.16 9.50 -10.30
C CYS A 85 -5.41 10.58 -11.37
N HIS A 86 -6.66 10.96 -11.60
CA HIS A 86 -7.03 11.89 -12.67
C HIS A 86 -6.85 13.38 -12.32
N GLY A 87 -6.59 13.73 -11.06
CA GLY A 87 -6.35 15.13 -10.67
C GLY A 87 -5.00 15.65 -11.15
N SER A 88 -3.95 14.84 -11.02
CA SER A 88 -2.58 15.18 -11.47
C SER A 88 -2.09 14.34 -12.66
N GLY A 89 -2.82 13.29 -13.03
CA GLY A 89 -2.44 12.39 -14.14
C GLY A 89 -1.47 11.27 -13.74
N VAL A 90 -1.57 10.78 -12.50
CA VAL A 90 -0.73 9.69 -11.97
C VAL A 90 -0.81 8.46 -12.88
N LEU A 91 0.32 7.80 -13.11
CA LEU A 91 0.45 6.62 -13.99
C LEU A 91 -0.06 6.85 -15.43
N GLY A 92 -0.05 8.10 -15.90
CA GLY A 92 -0.55 8.47 -17.23
C GLY A 92 -2.07 8.54 -17.33
N ALA A 93 -2.78 8.67 -16.20
CA ALA A 93 -4.21 8.93 -16.19
C ALA A 93 -4.51 10.25 -16.92
N PRO A 94 -5.59 10.35 -17.72
CA PRO A 94 -5.97 11.59 -18.36
C PRO A 94 -6.35 12.62 -17.30
N LYS A 95 -5.62 13.72 -17.25
CA LYS A 95 -5.84 14.78 -16.28
C LYS A 95 -7.19 15.46 -16.52
N ILE A 96 -7.99 15.64 -15.47
CA ILE A 96 -9.24 16.42 -15.56
C ILE A 96 -8.89 17.88 -15.89
N GLY A 97 -9.62 18.47 -16.82
CA GLY A 97 -9.35 19.82 -17.33
C GLY A 97 -8.43 19.86 -18.57
N SER A 98 -7.87 18.72 -18.96
CA SER A 98 -6.99 18.63 -20.14
C SER A 98 -7.79 18.29 -21.40
N HIS A 99 -8.15 19.30 -22.17
CA HIS A 99 -8.91 19.10 -23.41
C HIS A 99 -8.20 18.15 -24.38
N GLU A 100 -6.88 18.27 -24.51
CA GLU A 100 -6.04 17.45 -25.37
C GLU A 100 -6.01 15.96 -24.98
N LEU A 101 -5.95 15.64 -23.68
CA LEU A 101 -5.96 14.25 -23.24
C LEU A 101 -7.35 13.61 -23.38
N TRP A 102 -8.41 14.43 -23.30
CA TRP A 102 -9.80 13.97 -23.35
C TRP A 102 -10.38 13.90 -24.77
N ALA A 103 -9.87 14.66 -25.73
CA ALA A 103 -10.37 14.69 -27.11
C ALA A 103 -10.43 13.30 -27.76
N ALA A 104 -9.30 12.57 -27.76
CA ALA A 104 -9.23 11.24 -28.35
C ALA A 104 -10.09 10.20 -27.62
N ARG A 105 -10.38 10.42 -26.33
CA ARG A 105 -11.19 9.53 -25.49
C ARG A 105 -12.67 9.74 -25.75
N VAL A 106 -13.11 11.00 -25.76
CA VAL A 106 -14.49 11.35 -26.08
C VAL A 106 -14.84 10.93 -27.52
N ALA A 107 -13.89 11.03 -28.45
CA ALA A 107 -14.06 10.55 -29.83
C ALA A 107 -14.34 9.04 -29.95
N GLN A 108 -13.94 8.22 -28.97
CA GLN A 108 -14.28 6.79 -28.93
C GLN A 108 -15.75 6.55 -28.56
N GLY A 109 -16.45 7.57 -28.05
CA GLY A 109 -17.83 7.51 -27.60
C GLY A 109 -17.97 7.18 -26.12
N TYR A 110 -19.03 7.74 -25.52
CA TYR A 110 -19.27 7.64 -24.08
C TYR A 110 -19.56 6.21 -23.57
N ALA A 111 -20.13 5.35 -24.42
CA ALA A 111 -20.34 3.94 -24.08
C ALA A 111 -19.01 3.20 -23.85
N VAL A 112 -17.99 3.52 -24.65
CA VAL A 112 -16.64 2.96 -24.50
C VAL A 112 -15.98 3.45 -23.22
N LEU A 113 -16.13 4.75 -22.92
CA LEU A 113 -15.62 5.32 -21.65
C LEU A 113 -16.27 4.66 -20.43
N LEU A 114 -17.58 4.45 -20.47
CA LEU A 114 -18.29 3.76 -19.39
C LEU A 114 -17.81 2.32 -19.23
N LYS A 115 -17.67 1.57 -20.34
CA LYS A 115 -17.17 0.20 -20.31
C LYS A 115 -15.78 0.11 -19.70
N HIS A 116 -14.85 0.97 -20.13
CA HIS A 116 -13.49 1.01 -19.56
C HIS A 116 -13.49 1.41 -18.09
N ALA A 117 -14.37 2.32 -17.66
CA ALA A 117 -14.49 2.68 -16.24
C ALA A 117 -15.10 1.55 -15.41
N GLU A 118 -16.04 0.78 -15.96
CA GLU A 118 -16.70 -0.34 -15.29
C GLU A 118 -15.78 -1.55 -15.16
N GLU A 119 -15.16 -1.98 -16.25
CA GLU A 119 -14.34 -3.20 -16.34
C GLU A 119 -12.88 -2.94 -15.93
N GLY A 120 -12.44 -1.69 -15.95
CA GLY A 120 -11.04 -1.31 -15.83
C GLY A 120 -10.35 -1.30 -17.20
N PHE A 121 -9.31 -0.47 -17.34
CA PHE A 121 -8.57 -0.33 -18.58
C PHE A 121 -7.13 0.13 -18.34
N LYS A 122 -6.16 -0.65 -18.81
CA LYS A 122 -4.72 -0.44 -18.56
C LYS A 122 -4.44 -0.35 -17.05
N ASN A 123 -3.86 0.75 -16.59
CA ASN A 123 -3.56 1.00 -15.18
C ASN A 123 -4.78 1.47 -14.37
N MET A 124 -5.94 1.70 -15.01
CA MET A 124 -7.17 2.10 -14.32
C MET A 124 -7.91 0.85 -13.82
N PRO A 125 -8.10 0.66 -12.51
CA PRO A 125 -8.83 -0.47 -11.97
C PRO A 125 -10.34 -0.39 -12.30
N ALA A 126 -11.00 -1.55 -12.29
CA ALA A 126 -12.45 -1.65 -12.42
C ALA A 126 -13.16 -0.74 -11.41
N ARG A 127 -14.17 0.01 -11.89
CA ARG A 127 -14.94 1.00 -11.11
C ARG A 127 -14.06 2.03 -10.38
N GLY A 128 -12.88 2.35 -10.92
CA GLY A 128 -11.94 3.26 -10.27
C GLY A 128 -11.38 2.73 -8.94
N GLY A 129 -11.50 1.42 -8.68
CA GLY A 129 -11.04 0.77 -7.45
C GLY A 129 -12.08 0.69 -6.33
N ASP A 130 -13.27 1.29 -6.51
CA ASP A 130 -14.37 1.17 -5.56
C ASP A 130 -15.49 0.28 -6.14
N PRO A 131 -15.59 -1.00 -5.74
CA PRO A 131 -16.60 -1.93 -6.26
C PRO A 131 -18.04 -1.52 -5.89
N ARG A 132 -18.21 -0.54 -5.00
CA ARG A 132 -19.52 -0.02 -4.59
C ARG A 132 -20.12 0.95 -5.62
N LEU A 133 -19.32 1.50 -6.54
CA LEU A 133 -19.85 2.43 -7.54
C LEU A 133 -20.75 1.70 -8.54
N SER A 134 -21.99 2.17 -8.66
CA SER A 134 -22.92 1.71 -9.70
C SER A 134 -22.57 2.29 -11.07
N ASN A 135 -23.11 1.73 -12.13
CA ASN A 135 -22.91 2.28 -13.48
C ASN A 135 -23.48 3.71 -13.60
N ASP A 136 -24.48 4.06 -12.80
CA ASP A 136 -25.02 5.42 -12.73
C ASP A 136 -24.10 6.38 -11.97
N ASP A 137 -23.40 5.91 -10.94
CA ASP A 137 -22.31 6.67 -10.31
C ASP A 137 -21.18 6.94 -11.32
N LEU A 138 -20.78 5.90 -12.07
CA LEU A 138 -19.74 6.04 -13.09
C LEU A 138 -20.15 7.02 -14.19
N LYS A 139 -21.40 6.98 -14.68
CA LYS A 139 -21.90 7.96 -15.65
C LYS A 139 -21.82 9.39 -15.13
N ARG A 140 -22.22 9.64 -13.87
CA ARG A 140 -22.11 10.97 -13.25
C ARG A 140 -20.66 11.42 -13.12
N ALA A 141 -19.76 10.52 -12.71
CA ALA A 141 -18.34 10.82 -12.59
C ALA A 141 -17.71 11.12 -13.94
N ILE A 142 -17.97 10.29 -14.96
CA ILE A 142 -17.51 10.51 -16.34
C ILE A 142 -18.05 11.85 -16.85
N ALA A 143 -19.35 12.12 -16.66
CA ALA A 143 -19.95 13.38 -17.08
C ALA A 143 -19.23 14.59 -16.47
N TYR A 144 -18.97 14.56 -15.17
CA TYR A 144 -18.21 15.63 -14.52
C TYR A 144 -16.80 15.78 -15.11
N MET A 145 -16.06 14.69 -15.27
CA MET A 145 -14.67 14.75 -15.76
C MET A 145 -14.56 15.24 -17.20
N VAL A 146 -15.48 14.85 -18.09
CA VAL A 146 -15.49 15.31 -19.49
C VAL A 146 -15.96 16.76 -19.59
N ASP A 147 -16.95 17.16 -18.79
CA ASP A 147 -17.47 18.54 -18.76
C ASP A 147 -16.39 19.52 -18.27
N GLU A 148 -15.67 19.17 -17.20
CA GLU A 148 -14.52 19.93 -16.70
C GLU A 148 -13.35 19.96 -17.71
N SER A 149 -13.29 18.99 -18.62
CA SER A 149 -12.26 18.92 -19.66
C SER A 149 -12.68 19.57 -20.99
N GLY A 150 -13.79 20.32 -20.99
CA GLY A 150 -14.25 21.11 -22.13
C GLY A 150 -15.15 20.38 -23.14
N PHE A 151 -15.62 19.17 -22.81
CA PHE A 151 -16.56 18.42 -23.65
C PHE A 151 -17.98 18.48 -23.08
N LYS A 152 -18.98 18.00 -23.83
CA LYS A 152 -20.37 17.92 -23.36
C LYS A 152 -20.76 16.48 -23.11
N SER A 153 -20.94 16.11 -21.85
CA SER A 153 -21.43 14.80 -21.44
C SER A 153 -22.82 14.48 -22.03
N PRO A 154 -23.18 13.18 -22.16
CA PRO A 154 -24.48 12.80 -22.68
C PRO A 154 -25.61 13.33 -21.80
N LYS A 155 -26.71 13.75 -22.45
CA LYS A 155 -27.86 14.33 -21.77
C LYS A 155 -28.38 13.40 -20.67
N GLY A 156 -28.52 13.94 -19.47
CA GLY A 156 -29.04 13.22 -18.30
C GLY A 156 -28.01 12.41 -17.52
N TRP A 157 -26.77 12.25 -18.00
CA TRP A 157 -25.75 11.50 -17.26
C TRP A 157 -25.35 12.18 -15.95
N SER A 158 -25.24 13.51 -15.92
CA SER A 158 -24.89 14.27 -14.72
C SER A 158 -25.98 14.22 -13.62
N THR A 159 -27.22 13.89 -13.98
CA THR A 159 -28.40 13.96 -13.10
C THR A 159 -29.13 12.64 -12.92
N ILE A 160 -28.63 11.55 -13.51
CA ILE A 160 -29.26 10.22 -13.43
C ILE A 160 -29.41 9.81 -11.96
N GLY A 161 -30.56 9.22 -11.60
CA GLY A 161 -30.87 8.81 -10.23
C GLY A 161 -31.06 9.93 -9.19
N MET A 162 -30.74 11.19 -9.51
CA MET A 162 -30.89 12.30 -8.56
C MET A 162 -32.38 12.67 -8.37
N PRO A 163 -32.81 13.02 -7.15
CA PRO A 163 -34.17 13.54 -6.92
C PRO A 163 -34.36 14.87 -7.67
N ALA A 164 -35.58 15.17 -8.09
CA ALA A 164 -35.88 16.32 -8.95
C ALA A 164 -35.34 17.65 -8.39
N ALA A 165 -35.40 17.85 -7.06
CA ALA A 165 -34.86 19.02 -6.39
C ALA A 165 -33.33 19.20 -6.58
N ALA A 166 -32.57 18.10 -6.63
CA ALA A 166 -31.13 18.14 -6.82
C ALA A 166 -30.72 18.29 -8.31
N LYS A 167 -31.59 17.88 -9.24
CA LYS A 167 -31.38 18.07 -10.68
C LYS A 167 -31.40 19.55 -11.07
N SER A 168 -32.27 20.35 -10.45
CA SER A 168 -32.38 21.79 -10.72
C SER A 168 -31.17 22.60 -10.24
N ALA A 169 -30.49 22.15 -9.18
CA ALA A 169 -29.27 22.80 -8.68
C ALA A 169 -28.01 22.47 -9.52
N ALA A 170 -28.00 21.31 -10.19
CA ALA A 170 -26.88 20.86 -11.02
C ALA A 170 -26.89 21.45 -12.46
N GLY A 171 -27.99 22.10 -12.86
CA GLY A 171 -28.12 22.76 -14.17
C GLY A 171 -27.62 24.21 -14.21
N MET A 172 -27.19 24.78 -13.08
CA MET A 172 -26.65 26.13 -13.03
C MET A 172 -25.16 26.09 -13.48
N PRO A 173 -24.76 26.82 -14.53
CA PRO A 173 -23.35 26.90 -14.91
C PRO A 173 -22.53 27.51 -13.77
N ALA A 174 -21.38 26.92 -13.47
CA ALA A 174 -20.38 27.59 -12.65
C ALA A 174 -19.86 28.80 -13.44
N SER A 175 -20.13 30.00 -12.91
CA SER A 175 -19.64 31.28 -13.43
C SER A 175 -18.12 31.35 -13.50
#